data_AF-A0A945P0H5-F1
#
_entry.id   AF-A0A945P0H5-F1
#
_cell.length_a   1.000
_cell.length_b   1.000
_cell.length_c   1.000
_cell.angle_alpha   90.00
_cell.angle_beta   90.00
_cell.angle_gamma   90.00
#
_symmetry.space_group_name_H-M   'P 1'
#
loop_
_entity.id
_entity.type
_entity.pdbx_description
1 polymer ?
#
loop_
_entity_poly.entity_id
_entity_poly.type
_entity_poly.pdbx_seq_one_letter_code
_entity_poly.pdbx_strand_id
1 'polypeptide(L)' 'MSKNDGLRQGMQIAFKLGTELTVATLIGALMGYGIDNLLGTRPWGLAAGVILGGAAGSLNVYRAAMLLVIEDDDDNNS' A
#
# COMPACT_ATOMS: atom_id res chain seq x y z
N MET A 1 -1.43 17.78 -25.75
CA MET A 1 -1.12 16.85 -24.64
C MET A 1 -0.19 15.76 -25.17
N SER A 2 1.06 15.68 -24.71
CA SER A 2 2.01 14.70 -25.24
C SER A 2 1.72 13.33 -24.64
N LYS A 3 1.62 12.30 -25.49
CA LYS A 3 1.32 10.90 -25.10
C LYS A 3 2.29 10.33 -24.04
N ASN A 4 3.43 11.00 -23.82
CA ASN A 4 4.44 10.66 -22.83
C ASN A 4 4.10 11.12 -21.40
N ASP A 5 3.25 12.15 -21.23
CA ASP A 5 2.98 12.72 -19.91
C ASP A 5 2.08 11.79 -19.07
N GLY A 6 1.03 11.25 -19.69
CA GLY A 6 0.14 10.27 -19.04
C GLY A 6 0.84 8.95 -18.69
N LEU A 7 1.79 8.50 -19.52
CA LEU A 7 2.62 7.32 -19.23
C LEU A 7 3.50 7.56 -18.00
N ARG A 8 4.17 8.72 -17.95
CA ARG A 8 5.04 9.08 -16.81
C ARG A 8 4.25 9.22 -15.52
N GLN A 9 3.06 9.84 -15.58
CA GLN A 9 2.17 9.98 -14.43
C GLN A 9 1.66 8.63 -13.92
N GLY A 10 1.18 7.75 -14.82
CA GLY A 10 0.75 6.40 -14.45
C GLY A 10 1.88 5.56 -13.84
N MET A 11 3.11 5.70 -14.35
CA MET A 11 4.28 5.01 -13.81
C MET A 11 4.68 5.51 -12.42
N GLN A 12 4.60 6.83 -12.17
CA GLN A 12 4.86 7.42 -10.85
C GLN A 12 3.85 6.93 -9.80
N ILE A 13 2.57 6.89 -10.16
CA ILE A 13 1.50 6.40 -9.27
C ILE A 13 1.72 4.91 -8.98
N ALA A 14 1.96 4.08 -10.01
CA ALA A 14 2.20 2.66 -9.84
C ALA A 14 3.41 2.35 -8.92
N PHE A 15 4.52 3.08 -9.10
CA PHE A 15 5.69 2.93 -8.24
C PHE A 15 5.40 3.31 -6.79
N LYS A 16 4.68 4.41 -6.56
CA LYS A 16 4.31 4.86 -5.22
C LYS A 16 3.44 3.81 -4.52
N LEU A 17 2.38 3.34 -5.18
CA LEU A 17 1.47 2.32 -4.64
C LEU A 17 2.20 1.01 -4.34
N GLY A 18 3.07 0.55 -5.25
CA GLY A 18 3.89 -0.64 -5.04
C GLY A 18 4.87 -0.50 -3.88
N THR A 19 5.48 0.68 -3.72
CA THR A 19 6.39 0.96 -2.61
C THR A 19 5.66 0.98 -1.27
N GLU A 20 4.49 1.62 -1.20
CA GLU A 20 3.68 1.66 0.02
C GLU A 20 3.26 0.25 0.46
N LEU A 21 2.79 -0.59 -0.47
CA LEU A 21 2.46 -1.99 -0.19
C LEU A 21 3.69 -2.76 0.33
N THR A 22 4.84 -2.59 -0.32
CA THR A 22 6.09 -3.26 0.05
C THR A 22 6.57 -2.83 1.44
N VAL A 23 6.54 -1.53 1.73
CA VAL A 23 6.95 -0.96 3.02
C VAL A 23 6.02 -1.43 4.14
N ALA A 24 4.70 -1.38 3.94
CA ALA A 24 3.73 -1.85 4.92
C ALA A 24 3.90 -3.34 5.22
N THR A 25 4.11 -4.16 4.18
CA THR A 25 4.35 -5.60 4.32
C THR A 25 5.66 -5.89 5.05
N LEU A 26 6.75 -5.17 4.71
CA LEU A 26 8.04 -5.32 5.39
C LEU A 26 7.94 -4.97 6.88
N ILE A 27 7.29 -3.85 7.22
CA ILE A 27 7.11 -3.44 8.62
C ILE A 27 6.29 -4.49 9.38
N GLY A 28 5.19 -4.99 8.79
CA GLY A 28 4.38 -6.05 9.38
C GLY A 28 5.15 -7.36 9.59
N ALA A 29 5.99 -7.75 8.62
CA ALA A 29 6.85 -8.93 8.71
C ALA A 29 7.91 -8.79 9.81
N LEU A 30 8.59 -7.64 9.88
CA LEU A 30 9.60 -7.35 10.91
C LEU A 30 8.98 -7.34 12.32
N MET A 31 7.81 -6.71 12.45
CA MET A 31 7.05 -6.68 13.70
C MET A 31 6.62 -8.09 14.11
N GLY A 32 6.06 -8.87 13.17
CA GLY A 32 5.65 -10.25 13.39
C GLY A 32 6.81 -11.17 13.78
N TYR A 33 7.97 -10.99 13.15
CA TYR A 33 9.20 -11.71 13.50
C TYR A 33 9.68 -11.38 14.92
N GLY A 34 9.59 -10.12 15.33
CA GLY A 34 9.91 -9.69 16.69
C GLY A 34 8.98 -10.36 17.71
N ILE A 35 7.67 -10.33 17.46
CA ILE A 35 6.66 -10.99 18.30
C ILE A 35 6.94 -12.49 18.42
N ASP A 36 7.25 -13.15 17.31
CA ASP A 36 7.59 -14.56 17.28
C ASP A 36 8.85 -14.89 18.09
N ASN A 37 9.82 -13.98 18.16
CA ASN A 37 11.02 -14.14 18.97
C ASN A 37 10.76 -13.93 20.48
N LEU A 38 9.77 -13.09 20.83
CA LEU A 38 9.36 -12.84 22.20
C LEU A 38 8.45 -13.95 22.76
N LEU A 39 7.50 -14.45 21.96
CA LEU A 39 6.53 -15.45 22.37
C LEU A 39 6.98 -16.89 22.10
N GLY A 40 8.05 -17.09 21.33
CA GLY A 40 8.51 -18.42 20.89
C GLY A 40 7.55 -19.10 19.89
N THR A 41 6.55 -18.38 19.37
CA THR A 41 5.46 -18.91 18.55
C THR A 41 5.80 -19.09 17.07
N ARG A 42 7.09 -19.19 16.71
CA ARG A 42 7.54 -19.23 15.31
C ARG A 42 6.83 -20.33 14.51
N PRO A 43 6.16 -20.02 13.37
CA PRO A 43 6.12 -18.75 12.62
C PRO A 43 4.77 -18.00 12.64
N TRP A 44 3.95 -18.15 13.69
CA TRP A 44 2.57 -17.63 13.71
C TRP A 44 2.48 -16.10 13.74
N GLY A 45 3.34 -15.44 14.50
CA GLY A 45 3.43 -13.99 14.58
C GLY A 45 3.90 -13.36 13.27
N LEU A 46 4.86 -13.99 12.58
CA LEU A 46 5.30 -13.58 11.25
C LEU A 46 4.18 -13.77 10.21
N ALA A 47 3.47 -14.89 10.22
CA ALA A 47 2.35 -15.14 9.31
C ALA A 47 1.23 -14.09 9.50
N ALA A 48 0.82 -13.85 10.74
CA ALA A 48 -0.17 -12.81 11.05
C ALA A 48 0.35 -11.41 10.68
N GLY A 49 1.61 -11.10 10.98
CA GLY A 49 2.25 -9.82 10.68
C GLY A 49 2.32 -9.51 9.18
N VAL A 50 2.62 -10.51 8.34
CA VAL A 50 2.60 -10.35 6.87
C VAL A 50 1.19 -10.12 6.34
N ILE A 51 0.19 -10.88 6.82
CA ILE A 51 -1.21 -10.71 6.40
C ILE A 51 -1.72 -9.32 6.81
N LEU A 52 -1.47 -8.89 8.05
CA LEU A 52 -1.88 -7.59 8.55
C LEU A 52 -1.13 -6.46 7.84
N GLY A 53 0.18 -6.60 7.58
CA GLY A 53 0.96 -5.64 6.82
C GLY A 53 0.47 -5.47 5.38
N GLY A 54 0.16 -6.59 4.71
CA GLY A 54 -0.43 -6.59 3.37
C GLY A 54 -1.84 -6.01 3.32
N ALA A 55 -2.68 -6.30 4.32
CA ALA A 55 -4.03 -5.73 4.44
C ALA A 55 -3.96 -4.20 4.70
N ALA A 56 -3.10 -3.75 5.62
CA ALA A 56 -2.89 -2.33 5.90
C ALA A 56 -2.35 -1.58 4.67
N GLY A 57 -1.37 -2.17 3.96
CA GLY A 57 -0.83 -1.61 2.72
C GLY A 57 -1.89 -1.49 1.63
N SER A 58 -2.70 -2.54 1.44
CA SER A 58 -3.81 -2.54 0.48
C SER A 58 -4.83 -1.44 0.80
N LEU A 59 -5.21 -1.27 2.07
CA LEU A 59 -6.14 -0.21 2.49
C LEU A 59 -5.59 1.20 2.20
N ASN A 60 -4.27 1.41 2.32
CA ASN A 60 -3.66 2.69 1.97
C ASN A 60 -3.76 2.97 0.46
N VAL A 61 -3.49 1.94 -0.37
CA VAL A 61 -3.62 2.00 -1.82
C VAL A 61 -5.07 2.28 -2.23
N TYR A 62 -6.04 1.58 -1.64
CA TYR A 62 -7.46 1.80 -1.91
C TYR A 62 -7.92 3.21 -1.54
N ARG A 63 -7.45 3.76 -0.42
CA ARG A 63 -7.74 5.16 -0.05
C ARG A 63 -7.14 6.15 -1.04
N ALA A 64 -5.90 5.92 -1.47
CA ALA A 64 -5.26 6.79 -2.47
C ALA A 64 -6.00 6.75 -3.82
N ALA A 65 -6.44 5.57 -4.25
CA ALA A 65 -7.26 5.42 -5.45
C ALA A 65 -8.63 6.09 -5.30
N MET A 66 -9.30 5.92 -4.16
CA MET A 66 -10.60 6.54 -3.91
C MET A 66 -10.52 8.06 -3.81
N LEU A 67 -9.46 8.61 -3.23
CA LEU A 67 -9.23 10.06 -3.20
C LEU A 67 -9.12 10.64 -4.61
N LEU A 68 -8.38 9.97 -5.50
CA LEU A 68 -8.26 10.39 -6.90
C LEU A 68 -9.60 10.36 -7.65
N VAL A 69 -10.46 9.37 -7.36
CA VAL A 69 -11.80 9.27 -7.98
C VAL A 69 -12.75 10.37 -7.49
N ILE A 70 -12.65 10.80 -6.22
CA ILE A 70 -13.50 11.85 -5.67
C ILE A 70 -13.15 13.23 -6.26
N GLU A 71 -11.91 13.44 -6.68
CA GLU A 71 -11.46 14.73 -7.23
C GLU A 71 -11.93 14.96 -8.68
N ASP A 72 -12.30 13.91 -9.43
CA ASP A 72 -12.81 13.98 -10.82
C ASP A 72 -14.33 14.33 -10.92
N ASP A 73 -15.07 14.41 -9.80
CA ASP A 73 -16.53 14.64 -9.78
C ASP A 73 -16.92 16.10 -9.41
N ASP A 74 -15.98 16.95 -8.99
CA ASP A 74 -16.23 18.34 -8.55
C ASP A 74 -15.87 19.40 -9.63
N ASP A 75 -15.17 19.01 -10.69
CA ASP A 75 -14.72 19.86 -11.80
C ASP A 75 -15.66 19.87 -13.02
N ASN A 76 -16.82 19.21 -12.95
CA ASN A 76 -17.84 19.21 -14.03
C ASN A 76 -19.00 20.22 -13.87
N ASN A 77 -18.99 21.05 -12.82
CA ASN A 77 -20.00 22.09 -12.60
C ASN A 77 -19.38 23.49 -12.62
N SER A 78 -19.08 24.00 -13.81
CA SER A 78 -18.85 25.42 -14.12
C SER A 78 -19.20 25.73 -15.56
#